data_AF-A0A662W5Y6-F1
#
_entry.id   AF-A0A662W5Y6-F1
#
_cell.length_a   1.000
_cell.length_b   1.000
_cell.length_c   1.000
_cell.angle_alpha   90.00
_cell.angle_beta   90.00
_cell.angle_gamma   90.00
#
_symmetry.space_group_name_H-M   'P 1'
#
loop_
_entity.id
_entity.type
_entity.pdbx_description
1 polymer ?
#
loop_
_entity_poly.entity_id
_entity_poly.type
_entity_poly.pdbx_seq_one_letter_code
_entity_poly.pdbx_strand_id
1 'polypeptide(L)'
;MKEEREACKEAYKNIVDSIDRGILYIKDILSQLENVEDCWKFVQLKSLLMQGILDLLPVRGEDCPFCLLYFMGVSKGEECGGCPYGELHGRCVDLGKKYRKKEAIEKSTYQRLLRKILDLEYEIIKYGRTPEDEESV
;
A
#
# COMPACT_ATOMS: atom_id res chain seq x y z
N MET A 1 -11.26 -2.97 -24.96
CA MET A 1 -12.09 -1.76 -25.03
C MET A 1 -13.20 -1.72 -23.98
N LYS A 2 -14.11 -2.72 -23.91
CA LYS A 2 -15.17 -2.73 -22.86
C LYS A 2 -14.60 -3.08 -21.49
N GLU A 3 -13.75 -4.09 -21.46
CA GLU A 3 -13.10 -4.66 -20.27
C GLU A 3 -12.08 -3.69 -19.67
N GLU A 4 -11.29 -3.01 -20.50
CA GLU A 4 -10.38 -1.94 -20.05
C GLU A 4 -11.14 -0.80 -19.37
N ARG A 5 -12.29 -0.42 -19.94
CA ARG A 5 -13.14 0.61 -19.34
C ARG A 5 -13.72 0.15 -18.00
N GLU A 6 -14.04 -1.13 -17.86
CA GLU A 6 -14.52 -1.73 -16.61
C GLU A 6 -13.42 -1.80 -15.56
N ALA A 7 -12.22 -2.25 -15.92
CA ALA A 7 -11.06 -2.28 -15.04
C ALA A 7 -10.66 -0.87 -14.56
N CYS A 8 -10.71 0.14 -15.42
CA CYS A 8 -10.47 1.53 -15.01
C CYS A 8 -11.53 2.04 -14.02
N LYS A 9 -12.81 1.67 -14.21
CA LYS A 9 -13.89 2.04 -13.28
C LYS A 9 -13.73 1.37 -11.93
N GLU A 10 -13.37 0.10 -11.92
CA GLU A 10 -13.19 -0.66 -10.69
C GLU A 10 -11.96 -0.19 -9.92
N ALA A 11 -10.83 0.07 -10.59
CA ALA A 11 -9.66 0.70 -9.98
C ALA A 11 -10.01 2.05 -9.35
N TYR A 12 -10.74 2.91 -10.07
CA TYR A 12 -11.19 4.20 -9.55
C TYR A 12 -12.05 4.03 -8.29
N LYS A 13 -12.99 3.08 -8.30
CA LYS A 13 -13.85 2.79 -7.15
C LYS A 13 -13.02 2.31 -5.95
N ASN A 14 -12.07 1.40 -6.16
CA ASN A 14 -11.19 0.90 -5.11
C ASN A 14 -10.35 2.03 -4.46
N ILE A 15 -9.82 2.94 -5.29
CA ILE A 15 -9.07 4.11 -4.84
C ILE A 15 -9.97 5.01 -3.98
N VAL A 16 -11.17 5.37 -4.46
CA VAL A 16 -12.11 6.22 -3.72
C VAL A 16 -12.51 5.58 -2.41
N ASP A 17 -12.94 4.32 -2.44
CA ASP A 17 -13.39 3.57 -1.27
C ASP A 17 -12.28 3.45 -0.21
N SER A 18 -11.04 3.23 -0.64
CA SER A 18 -9.88 3.15 0.26
C SER A 18 -9.52 4.50 0.87
N ILE A 19 -9.57 5.56 0.06
CA ILE A 19 -9.30 6.92 0.54
C ILE A 19 -10.36 7.37 1.54
N ASP A 20 -11.64 7.17 1.24
CA ASP A 20 -12.74 7.60 2.11
C ASP A 20 -12.68 6.89 3.47
N ARG A 21 -12.47 5.57 3.47
CA ARG A 21 -12.28 4.80 4.72
C ARG A 21 -11.03 5.24 5.48
N GLY A 22 -9.91 5.43 4.79
CA GLY A 22 -8.67 5.83 5.41
C GLY A 22 -8.72 7.24 6.02
N ILE A 23 -9.41 8.19 5.38
CA ILE A 23 -9.63 9.54 5.93
C ILE A 23 -10.43 9.47 7.24
N LEU A 24 -11.48 8.65 7.30
CA LEU A 24 -12.26 8.47 8.53
C LEU A 24 -11.39 7.90 9.66
N TYR A 25 -10.58 6.88 9.35
CA TYR A 25 -9.64 6.28 10.31
C TYR A 25 -8.60 7.30 10.80
N ILE A 26 -8.01 8.09 9.91
CA ILE A 26 -7.04 9.14 10.25
C ILE A 26 -7.67 10.20 11.15
N LYS A 27 -8.90 10.63 10.85
CA LYS A 27 -9.63 11.61 11.67
C LYS A 27 -9.86 11.09 13.08
N ASP A 28 -10.24 9.82 13.22
CA ASP A 28 -10.41 9.18 14.53
C ASP A 28 -9.11 9.19 15.34
N ILE A 29 -7.98 8.80 14.74
CA ILE A 29 -6.67 8.84 15.41
C ILE A 29 -6.29 10.27 15.81
N LEU A 30 -6.52 11.26 14.95
CA LEU A 30 -6.23 12.66 15.26
C LEU A 30 -7.05 13.17 16.45
N SER A 31 -8.33 12.81 16.54
CA SER A 31 -9.17 13.14 17.70
C SER A 31 -8.68 12.48 18.99
N GLN A 32 -8.14 11.25 18.91
CA GLN A 32 -7.51 10.60 20.07
C GLN A 32 -6.20 11.30 20.48
N LEU A 33 -5.37 11.71 19.50
CA LEU A 33 -4.12 12.43 19.75
C LEU A 33 -4.32 13.79 20.42
N GLU A 34 -5.42 14.49 20.15
CA GLU A 34 -5.71 15.81 20.73
C GLU A 34 -5.80 15.78 22.27
N ASN A 35 -6.24 14.64 22.83
CA ASN A 35 -6.57 14.52 24.25
C ASN A 35 -5.66 13.57 25.03
N VAL A 36 -4.55 13.12 24.42
CA VAL A 36 -3.67 12.12 25.05
C VAL A 36 -2.69 12.77 26.02
N GLU A 37 -2.71 12.30 27.27
CA GLU A 37 -1.79 12.79 28.32
C GLU A 37 -0.57 11.88 28.49
N ASP A 38 -0.69 10.60 28.11
CA ASP A 38 0.39 9.62 28.20
C ASP A 38 1.30 9.63 26.96
N CYS A 39 2.60 9.77 27.17
CA CYS A 39 3.59 9.86 26.11
C CYS A 39 3.70 8.56 25.30
N TRP A 40 3.56 7.40 25.95
CA TRP A 40 3.65 6.11 25.25
C TRP A 40 2.44 5.89 24.36
N LYS A 41 1.24 6.22 24.84
CA LYS A 41 0.02 6.24 24.06
C LYS A 41 0.10 7.21 22.89
N PHE A 42 0.70 8.39 23.08
CA PHE A 42 0.97 9.34 22.00
C PHE A 42 1.84 8.70 20.91
N VAL A 43 2.93 8.01 21.28
CA VAL A 43 3.83 7.33 20.33
C VAL A 43 3.10 6.22 19.55
N GLN A 44 2.27 5.41 20.22
CA GLN A 44 1.44 4.40 19.56
C GLN A 44 0.48 5.03 18.54
N LEU A 45 -0.28 6.05 18.96
CA LEU A 45 -1.23 6.74 18.08
C LEU A 45 -0.53 7.42 16.91
N LYS A 46 0.66 8.00 17.13
CA LYS A 46 1.51 8.55 16.06
C LYS A 46 1.93 7.46 15.08
N SER A 47 2.29 6.27 15.55
CA SER A 47 2.63 5.12 14.71
C SER A 47 1.44 4.69 13.84
N LEU A 48 0.26 4.53 14.45
CA LEU A 48 -0.97 4.18 13.76
C LEU A 48 -1.37 5.24 12.72
N LEU A 49 -1.21 6.53 13.05
CA LEU A 49 -1.47 7.62 12.12
C LEU A 49 -0.59 7.51 10.87
N MET A 50 0.71 7.25 11.05
CA MET A 50 1.64 7.09 9.93
C MET A 50 1.29 5.87 9.08
N GLN A 51 0.92 4.74 9.70
CA GLN A 51 0.45 3.55 8.97
C GLN A 51 -0.81 3.85 8.16
N GLY A 52 -1.80 4.50 8.76
CA GLY A 52 -3.04 4.90 8.09
C GLY A 52 -2.79 5.83 6.88
N ILE A 53 -1.80 6.73 6.97
CA ILE A 53 -1.39 7.58 5.84
C ILE A 53 -0.74 6.77 4.72
N LEU A 54 0.09 5.77 5.05
CA LEU A 54 0.70 4.91 4.04
C LEU A 54 -0.35 4.05 3.32
N ASP A 55 -1.35 3.56 4.05
CA ASP A 55 -2.46 2.78 3.50
C ASP A 55 -3.37 3.57 2.54
N LEU A 56 -3.33 4.92 2.57
CA LEU A 56 -4.05 5.76 1.61
C LEU A 56 -3.40 5.81 0.21
N LEU A 57 -2.16 5.35 0.07
CA LEU A 57 -1.46 5.42 -1.21
C LEU A 57 -2.02 4.34 -2.16
N PRO A 58 -2.51 4.69 -3.37
CA PRO A 58 -3.12 3.76 -4.31
C PRO A 58 -2.05 2.98 -5.08
N VAL A 59 -1.24 2.27 -4.32
CA VAL A 59 -0.09 1.51 -4.83
C VAL A 59 -0.41 0.02 -4.87
N ARG A 60 -1.60 -0.46 -4.51
CA ARG A 60 -1.87 -1.90 -4.53
C ARG A 60 -2.27 -2.38 -5.93
N GLY A 61 -2.21 -3.71 -6.14
CA GLY A 61 -2.66 -4.32 -7.39
C GLY A 61 -4.14 -4.07 -7.66
N GLU A 62 -4.97 -3.99 -6.62
CA GLU A 62 -6.40 -3.71 -6.69
C GLU A 62 -6.73 -2.29 -7.21
N ASP A 63 -5.79 -1.36 -7.08
CA ASP A 63 -5.89 0.02 -7.60
C ASP A 63 -5.37 0.14 -9.04
N CYS A 64 -4.85 -0.95 -9.62
CA CYS A 64 -4.21 -0.95 -10.93
C CYS A 64 -5.12 -1.59 -11.99
N PRO A 65 -5.58 -0.85 -13.02
CA PRO A 65 -6.41 -1.40 -14.09
C PRO A 65 -5.77 -2.58 -14.83
N PHE A 66 -4.45 -2.59 -14.98
CA PHE A 66 -3.74 -3.71 -15.63
C PHE A 66 -3.74 -4.98 -14.78
N CYS A 67 -3.65 -4.84 -13.46
CA CYS A 67 -3.76 -5.99 -12.56
C CYS A 67 -5.21 -6.49 -12.50
N LEU A 68 -6.20 -5.59 -12.53
CA LEU A 68 -7.62 -5.97 -12.61
C LEU A 68 -7.93 -6.71 -13.92
N LEU A 69 -7.42 -6.26 -15.06
CA LEU A 69 -7.56 -6.98 -16.34
C LEU A 69 -6.95 -8.39 -16.31
N TYR A 70 -5.87 -8.56 -15.55
CA TYR A 70 -5.30 -9.88 -15.28
C TYR A 70 -6.23 -10.73 -14.40
N PHE A 71 -6.72 -10.19 -13.27
CA PHE A 71 -7.65 -10.90 -12.39
C PHE A 71 -8.99 -11.26 -13.07
N MET A 72 -9.42 -10.46 -14.04
CA MET A 72 -10.60 -10.72 -14.88
C MET A 72 -10.35 -11.76 -15.99
N GLY A 73 -9.12 -12.26 -16.16
CA GLY A 73 -8.77 -13.23 -17.20
C GLY A 73 -8.75 -12.67 -18.62
N VAL A 74 -8.67 -11.34 -18.78
CA VAL A 74 -8.74 -10.65 -20.08
C VAL A 74 -7.34 -10.42 -20.66
N SER A 75 -6.34 -10.22 -19.81
CA SER A 75 -4.95 -10.03 -20.24
C SER A 75 -4.30 -11.36 -20.65
N LYS A 76 -3.58 -11.36 -21.79
CA LYS A 76 -2.70 -12.47 -22.21
C LYS A 76 -1.38 -12.57 -21.43
N GLY A 77 -1.06 -11.56 -20.60
CA GLY A 77 0.12 -11.59 -19.76
C GLY A 77 -0.15 -12.38 -18.49
N GLU A 78 0.54 -13.50 -18.31
CA GLU A 78 0.32 -14.44 -17.19
C GLU A 78 0.61 -13.83 -15.81
N GLU A 79 1.32 -12.69 -15.74
CA GLU A 79 1.69 -12.04 -14.47
C GLU A 79 1.99 -10.54 -14.70
N CYS A 80 1.99 -9.73 -13.63
CA CYS A 80 2.35 -8.30 -13.64
C CYS A 80 3.72 -8.01 -14.28
N GLY A 81 4.59 -9.03 -14.37
CA GLY A 81 5.90 -8.94 -14.99
C GLY A 81 5.95 -8.69 -16.50
N GLY A 82 4.83 -8.80 -17.20
CA GLY A 82 4.74 -8.59 -18.65
C GLY A 82 3.62 -7.64 -19.09
N CYS A 83 3.03 -6.86 -18.17
CA CYS A 83 2.00 -5.89 -18.55
C CYS A 83 2.60 -4.54 -19.01
N PRO A 84 1.92 -3.77 -19.88
CA PRO A 84 2.44 -2.50 -20.40
C PRO A 84 2.80 -1.49 -19.31
N TYR A 85 2.03 -1.43 -18.22
CA TYR A 85 2.35 -0.61 -17.06
C TYR A 85 3.60 -1.11 -16.34
N GLY A 86 3.72 -2.42 -16.15
CA GLY A 86 4.86 -3.07 -15.53
C GLY A 86 6.16 -2.89 -16.32
N GLU A 87 6.08 -2.79 -17.64
CA GLU A 87 7.23 -2.52 -18.49
C GLU A 87 7.76 -1.08 -18.33
N LEU A 88 6.85 -0.10 -18.25
CA LEU A 88 7.18 1.33 -18.19
C LEU A 88 7.50 1.82 -16.76
N HIS A 89 6.74 1.35 -15.78
CA HIS A 89 6.77 1.85 -14.40
C HIS A 89 7.24 0.80 -13.39
N GLY A 90 7.34 -0.46 -13.84
CA GLY A 90 7.64 -1.64 -13.04
C GLY A 90 6.44 -2.28 -12.36
N ARG A 91 6.69 -3.46 -11.81
CA ARG A 91 5.64 -4.40 -11.36
C ARG A 91 4.92 -3.90 -10.11
N CYS A 92 3.60 -3.99 -10.12
CA CYS A 92 2.76 -3.90 -8.92
C CYS A 92 3.09 -5.00 -7.91
N VAL A 93 2.89 -4.73 -6.62
CA VAL A 93 2.97 -5.75 -5.57
C VAL A 93 1.67 -6.52 -5.56
N ASP A 94 1.65 -7.62 -6.29
CA ASP A 94 1.15 -8.89 -5.78
C ASP A 94 1.57 -10.01 -6.74
N LEU A 95 1.46 -11.26 -6.30
CA LEU A 95 1.94 -12.51 -6.93
C LEU A 95 3.27 -13.06 -6.34
N GLY A 96 3.31 -13.18 -5.02
CA GLY A 96 4.07 -14.25 -4.35
C GLY A 96 5.59 -14.10 -4.28
N LYS A 97 6.18 -14.80 -3.30
CA LYS A 97 7.62 -14.76 -2.95
C LYS A 97 8.57 -15.24 -4.07
N LYS A 98 8.04 -15.75 -5.20
CA LYS A 98 8.79 -16.49 -6.22
C LYS A 98 9.45 -15.63 -7.31
N TYR A 99 9.15 -14.33 -7.38
CA TYR A 99 9.53 -13.49 -8.53
C TYR A 99 10.37 -12.25 -8.22
N ARG A 100 11.02 -12.18 -7.05
CA ARG A 100 11.97 -11.10 -6.71
C ARG A 100 13.29 -11.27 -7.47
N LYS A 101 13.36 -10.90 -8.76
CA LYS A 101 14.65 -10.66 -9.44
C LYS A 101 15.17 -9.28 -9.03
N LYS A 102 16.35 -9.24 -8.40
CA LYS A 102 16.99 -8.04 -7.83
C LYS A 102 17.11 -6.89 -8.83
N GLU A 103 17.35 -7.20 -10.11
CA GLU A 103 17.52 -6.23 -11.20
C GLU A 103 16.23 -5.50 -11.62
N ALA A 104 15.05 -6.10 -11.38
CA ALA A 104 13.76 -5.47 -11.70
C ALA A 104 13.33 -4.43 -10.63
N ILE A 105 13.88 -4.53 -9.42
CA ILE A 105 13.55 -3.67 -8.28
C ILE A 105 14.22 -2.30 -8.44
N GLU A 106 15.45 -2.24 -8.94
CA GLU A 106 16.24 -1.01 -8.99
C GLU A 106 15.81 -0.01 -10.09
N LYS A 107 15.15 -0.50 -11.16
CA LYS A 107 14.78 0.33 -12.33
C LYS A 107 13.36 0.89 -12.32
N SER A 108 12.50 0.37 -11.45
CA SER A 108 11.08 0.71 -11.43
C SER A 108 10.78 1.89 -10.49
N THR A 109 10.06 2.91 -10.96
CA THR A 109 9.57 3.99 -10.09
C THR A 109 8.62 3.45 -9.02
N TYR A 110 7.73 2.54 -9.40
CA TYR A 110 6.78 1.93 -8.47
C TYR A 110 7.50 1.10 -7.38
N GLN A 111 8.44 0.21 -7.74
CA GLN A 111 9.19 -0.60 -6.76
C GLN A 111 10.07 0.26 -5.85
N ARG A 112 10.62 1.37 -6.35
CA ARG A 112 11.33 2.34 -5.51
C ARG A 112 10.42 3.02 -4.50
N LEU A 113 9.20 3.42 -4.92
CA LEU A 113 8.20 3.98 -4.02
C LEU A 113 7.77 2.96 -2.96
N LEU A 114 7.41 1.76 -3.40
CA LEU A 114 7.09 0.66 -2.49
C LEU A 114 8.22 0.38 -1.51
N ARG A 115 9.47 0.29 -1.98
CA ARG A 115 10.60 0.01 -1.09
C ARG A 115 10.71 1.06 0.00
N LYS A 116 10.55 2.33 -0.36
CA LYS A 116 10.51 3.43 0.62
C LYS A 116 9.32 3.31 1.57
N ILE A 117 8.15 2.88 1.10
CA ILE A 117 6.98 2.62 1.96
C ILE A 117 7.30 1.48 2.94
N LEU A 118 7.84 0.35 2.48
CA LEU A 118 8.23 -0.77 3.33
C LEU A 118 9.32 -0.41 4.35
N ASP A 119 10.30 0.39 3.93
CA ASP A 119 11.34 0.90 4.83
C ASP A 119 10.71 1.84 5.88
N LEU A 120 9.76 2.71 5.49
CA LEU A 120 9.01 3.54 6.43
C LEU A 120 8.16 2.70 7.38
N GLU A 121 7.42 1.70 6.91
CA GLU A 121 6.65 0.78 7.75
C GLU A 121 7.55 0.09 8.78
N TYR A 122 8.74 -0.35 8.37
CA TYR A 122 9.71 -0.93 9.29
C TYR A 122 10.14 0.06 10.38
N GLU A 123 10.50 1.28 10.02
CA GLU A 123 10.90 2.29 11.01
C GLU A 123 9.71 2.70 11.91
N ILE A 124 8.48 2.75 11.37
CA ILE A 124 7.26 3.00 12.13
C ILE A 124 7.02 1.88 13.15
N ILE A 125 7.13 0.61 12.74
CA ILE A 125 7.00 -0.54 13.65
C ILE A 125 8.10 -0.52 14.70
N LYS A 126 9.34 -0.20 14.31
CA LYS A 126 10.49 -0.22 15.22
C LYS A 126 10.41 0.89 16.27
N TYR A 127 10.13 2.12 15.87
CA TYR A 127 10.12 3.29 16.77
C TYR A 127 8.74 3.65 17.30
N GLY A 128 7.68 3.01 16.80
CA GLY A 128 6.32 3.13 17.32
C GLY A 128 6.02 2.16 18.46
N ARG A 129 6.94 1.24 18.79
CA ARG A 129 6.83 0.34 19.93
C ARG A 129 6.89 1.09 21.25
N THR A 130 6.13 0.61 22.22
CA THR A 130 6.20 1.01 23.62
C THR A 130 6.82 -0.09 24.46
N PRO A 131 7.18 0.18 25.74
CA PRO A 131 7.68 -0.86 26.64
C PRO A 131 6.76 -2.10 26.74
N GLU A 132 5.44 -1.91 26.61
CA GLU A 132 4.45 -3.00 26.63
C GLU A 132 4.60 -3.96 25.43
N ASP A 133 5.09 -3.48 24.28
CA ASP A 133 5.32 -4.29 23.09
C ASP A 133 6.57 -5.18 23.20
N GLU A 134 7.46 -4.92 24.17
CA GLU A 134 8.68 -5.70 24.39
C GLU A 134 8.46 -6.92 25.31
N GLU A 135 7.46 -6.87 26.19
CA GLU A 135 7.16 -7.95 27.16
C GLU A 135 6.42 -9.16 26.54
N SER A 136 6.02 -9.07 25.27
CA SER A 136 5.23 -10.08 24.56
C SER A 136 6.04 -10.93 23.56
N VAL A 137 7.38 -10.91 23.65
CA VAL A 137 8.32 -11.69 22.81
C VAL A 137 9.00 -12.81 23.57
#